data_AF-A0A9E2XIX3-F1
#
_entry.id   AF-A0A9E2XIX3-F1
#
_cell.length_a   1.000
_cell.length_b   1.000
_cell.length_c   1.000
_cell.angle_alpha   90.00
_cell.angle_beta   90.00
_cell.angle_gamma   90.00
#
_symmetry.space_group_name_H-M   'P 1'
#
loop_
_entity.id
_entity.type
_entity.pdbx_description
1 polymer ?
#
loop_
_entity_poly.entity_id
_entity_poly.type
_entity_poly.pdbx_seq_one_letter_code
_entity_poly.pdbx_strand_id
1 'polypeptide(L)'
;MVLAINSYHDCQATTGWGKFDLNVRPPNRLEVRIKVFFEVSPLVHGLNIGTYLRDWQAKVSAAWDNKIRLRSGDPPHEELSVTFVLSRVQSLAACHFPVFIKDGGYAAGAGLYFPTPGFFGGTQMFLKLGQFDHLSYLQGSSANIQAGVGGSRAAMFVAETDRVMGELPGAQPLIGQSKFYDIAMDRVLNSWVVNAADRGLLDNVCAAIAATPASMPQPPVRISATSGAVGKSQDIVDRVAAYMRARGVVNPSIDLNPTKTHRKLRNPFRDPKATATATLEVLPTAEMIKRLGVGMAVADNVVSAHEFGHLLGLPDEYLDYSVHMNGNAIMVNSQPAWDILCGMHAPPVPTRPWHDAYNDSIMSVGNRVYAAHAVTLWQCLEAASGHPWSIVAP
;
A
#
# COMPACT_ATOMS: atom_id res chain seq x y z
N MET A 1 29.53 -20.09 -28.74
CA MET A 1 28.66 -19.21 -29.55
C MET A 1 28.56 -17.90 -28.79
N VAL A 2 28.91 -16.76 -29.40
CA VAL A 2 28.68 -15.43 -28.83
C VAL A 2 27.18 -15.17 -28.98
N LEU A 3 26.45 -14.94 -27.90
CA LEU A 3 25.00 -14.68 -27.95
C LEU A 3 24.69 -13.63 -29.03
N ALA A 4 24.10 -14.08 -30.15
CA ALA A 4 23.57 -13.18 -31.16
C ALA A 4 22.44 -12.35 -30.52
N ILE A 5 22.24 -11.13 -31.02
CA ILE A 5 21.07 -10.33 -30.62
C ILE A 5 19.83 -11.14 -31.01
N ASN A 6 19.20 -11.75 -30.01
CA ASN A 6 18.02 -12.58 -30.17
C ASN A 6 16.90 -11.98 -29.34
N SER A 7 15.75 -11.80 -29.98
CA SER A 7 14.49 -11.46 -29.32
C SER A 7 13.56 -12.67 -29.40
N TYR A 8 13.06 -13.09 -28.25
CA TYR A 8 12.07 -14.16 -28.10
C TYR A 8 10.79 -13.52 -27.61
N HIS A 9 9.70 -13.71 -28.35
CA HIS A 9 8.44 -13.04 -28.10
C HIS A 9 7.41 -13.96 -27.45
N ASP A 10 6.54 -13.39 -26.63
CA ASP A 10 5.41 -14.09 -26.00
C ASP A 10 5.82 -15.34 -25.20
N CYS A 11 6.98 -15.29 -24.53
CA CYS A 11 7.40 -16.32 -23.58
C CYS A 11 6.32 -16.48 -22.51
N GLN A 12 5.85 -17.70 -22.31
CA GLN A 12 4.81 -18.02 -21.34
C GLN A 12 5.44 -18.22 -19.97
N ALA A 13 4.91 -17.55 -18.94
CA ALA A 13 5.29 -17.85 -17.58
C ALA A 13 4.97 -19.32 -17.26
N THR A 14 5.80 -19.98 -16.45
CA THR A 14 5.65 -21.43 -16.25
C THR A 14 4.40 -21.80 -15.46
N THR A 15 3.88 -20.89 -14.65
CA THR A 15 2.57 -21.07 -14.01
C THR A 15 1.42 -21.06 -15.02
N GLY A 16 1.66 -20.59 -16.26
CA GLY A 16 0.64 -20.34 -17.29
C GLY A 16 -0.01 -18.96 -17.17
N TRP A 17 0.41 -18.16 -16.19
CA TRP A 17 -0.16 -16.85 -15.90
C TRP A 17 0.82 -15.76 -16.29
N GLY A 18 0.56 -15.13 -17.44
CA GLY A 18 1.35 -14.00 -17.89
C GLY A 18 2.33 -14.32 -19.02
N LYS A 19 2.82 -13.25 -19.65
CA LYS A 19 3.70 -13.31 -20.81
C LYS A 19 4.77 -12.24 -20.77
N PHE A 20 5.92 -12.50 -21.37
CA PHE A 20 6.96 -11.49 -21.52
C PHE A 20 7.79 -11.78 -22.77
N ASP A 21 8.53 -10.79 -23.23
CA ASP A 21 9.58 -11.02 -24.22
C ASP A 21 10.93 -11.12 -23.51
N LEU A 22 11.81 -11.92 -24.06
CA LEU A 22 13.22 -11.98 -23.68
C LEU A 22 14.05 -11.39 -24.80
N ASN A 23 14.94 -10.46 -24.48
CA ASN A 23 15.82 -9.85 -25.46
C ASN A 23 17.26 -9.86 -24.96
N VAL A 24 18.10 -10.66 -25.63
CA VAL A 24 19.51 -10.75 -25.31
C VAL A 24 20.24 -9.55 -25.91
N ARG A 25 20.85 -8.76 -25.04
CA ARG A 25 21.66 -7.57 -25.35
C ARG A 25 23.13 -7.89 -25.09
N PRO A 26 23.94 -8.03 -26.15
CA PRO A 26 25.38 -8.20 -25.99
C PRO A 26 26.03 -7.03 -25.22
N PRO A 27 27.11 -7.29 -24.47
CA PRO A 27 27.74 -8.59 -24.30
C PRO A 27 27.00 -9.52 -23.33
N ASN A 28 26.46 -9.01 -22.21
CA ASN A 28 26.10 -9.84 -21.05
C ASN A 28 24.76 -9.45 -20.39
N ARG A 29 23.73 -9.05 -21.15
CA ARG A 29 22.46 -8.59 -20.58
C ARG A 29 21.24 -9.31 -21.17
N LEU A 30 20.30 -9.70 -20.30
CA LEU A 30 18.98 -10.15 -20.68
C LEU A 30 17.96 -9.06 -20.31
N GLU A 31 17.29 -8.49 -21.29
CA GLU A 31 16.12 -7.64 -21.05
C GLU A 31 14.86 -8.48 -21.01
N VAL A 32 14.15 -8.44 -19.89
CA VAL A 32 12.80 -9.00 -19.74
C VAL A 32 11.81 -7.87 -20.00
N ARG A 33 11.06 -7.97 -21.10
CA ARG A 33 10.15 -6.92 -21.54
C ARG A 33 8.71 -7.31 -21.32
N ILE A 34 7.98 -6.43 -20.66
CA ILE A 34 6.56 -6.62 -20.39
C ILE A 34 5.80 -5.48 -21.05
N LYS A 35 4.90 -5.84 -21.97
CA LYS A 35 4.05 -4.91 -22.71
C LYS A 35 2.75 -4.73 -21.93
N VAL A 36 2.52 -3.51 -21.47
CA VAL A 36 1.38 -3.15 -20.62
C VAL A 36 0.38 -2.30 -21.41
N PHE A 37 -0.87 -2.73 -21.43
CA PHE A 37 -1.97 -1.91 -21.92
C PHE A 37 -2.72 -1.32 -20.72
N PHE A 38 -2.97 -0.02 -20.73
CA PHE A 38 -3.75 0.64 -19.68
C PHE A 38 -5.13 0.99 -20.18
N GLU A 39 -6.15 0.51 -19.48
CA GLU A 39 -7.51 1.03 -19.56
C GLU A 39 -7.79 1.83 -18.30
N VAL A 40 -8.26 3.06 -18.43
CA VAL A 40 -8.47 3.95 -17.28
C VAL A 40 -9.95 4.30 -17.21
N SER A 41 -10.54 4.05 -16.05
CA SER A 41 -11.93 4.42 -15.76
C SER A 41 -12.14 5.91 -16.04
N PRO A 42 -13.25 6.31 -16.68
CA PRO A 42 -13.57 7.72 -16.92
C PRO A 42 -13.65 8.57 -15.64
N LEU A 43 -13.85 7.93 -14.48
CA LEU A 43 -13.89 8.58 -13.17
C LEU A 43 -12.49 8.95 -12.64
N VAL A 44 -11.44 8.38 -13.22
CA VAL A 44 -10.04 8.68 -12.89
C VAL A 44 -9.58 9.83 -13.81
N HIS A 45 -9.94 11.05 -13.44
CA HIS A 45 -9.51 12.25 -14.16
C HIS A 45 -8.00 12.47 -14.02
N GLY A 46 -7.36 13.28 -14.88
CA GLY A 46 -5.98 13.81 -14.73
C GLY A 46 -4.80 12.85 -14.47
N LEU A 47 -4.98 11.53 -14.57
CA LEU A 47 -3.89 10.56 -14.41
C LEU A 47 -3.00 10.57 -15.66
N ASN A 48 -1.72 10.90 -15.49
CA ASN A 48 -0.74 10.74 -16.57
C ASN A 48 -0.15 9.33 -16.54
N ILE A 49 -0.72 8.44 -17.36
CA ILE A 49 -0.28 7.05 -17.53
C ILE A 49 1.21 6.96 -17.88
N GLY A 50 1.73 7.90 -18.68
CA GLY A 50 3.14 7.90 -19.07
C GLY A 50 4.08 8.14 -17.90
N THR A 51 3.74 9.07 -17.01
CA THR A 51 4.48 9.31 -15.77
C THR A 51 4.36 8.12 -14.82
N TYR A 52 3.15 7.60 -14.59
CA TYR A 52 2.93 6.43 -13.75
C TYR A 52 3.78 5.22 -14.20
N LEU A 53 3.77 4.91 -15.49
CA LEU A 53 4.55 3.79 -16.03
C LEU A 53 6.06 4.00 -15.86
N ARG A 54 6.55 5.22 -16.11
CA ARG A 54 7.97 5.56 -15.93
C ARG A 54 8.40 5.43 -14.47
N ASP A 55 7.56 5.86 -13.54
CA ASP A 55 7.85 5.76 -12.12
C ASP A 55 7.83 4.30 -11.66
N TRP A 56 6.83 3.52 -12.09
CA TRP A 56 6.76 2.09 -11.83
C TRP A 56 8.01 1.37 -12.37
N GLN A 57 8.39 1.65 -13.62
CA GLN A 57 9.62 1.14 -14.21
C GLN A 57 10.85 1.47 -13.38
N ALA A 58 11.01 2.72 -12.94
CA ALA A 58 12.16 3.11 -12.12
C ALA A 58 12.21 2.33 -10.81
N LYS A 59 11.06 2.04 -10.20
CA LYS A 59 10.96 1.25 -8.97
C LYS A 59 11.26 -0.22 -9.19
N VAL A 60 10.73 -0.82 -10.26
CA VAL A 60 11.08 -2.20 -10.67
C VAL A 60 12.58 -2.31 -10.91
N SER A 61 13.15 -1.37 -11.68
CA SER A 61 14.59 -1.32 -11.92
C SER A 61 15.40 -1.25 -10.62
N ALA A 62 15.04 -0.35 -9.71
CA ALA A 62 15.73 -0.26 -8.40
C ALA A 62 15.61 -1.55 -7.57
N ALA A 63 14.47 -2.24 -7.67
CA ALA A 63 14.19 -3.43 -6.89
C ALA A 63 14.78 -4.72 -7.48
N TRP A 64 14.87 -4.84 -8.80
CA TRP A 64 15.16 -6.12 -9.47
C TRP A 64 16.36 -6.09 -10.43
N ASP A 65 16.72 -4.95 -11.03
CA ASP A 65 17.75 -4.93 -12.08
C ASP A 65 19.09 -5.42 -11.55
N ASN A 66 19.72 -6.31 -12.34
CA ASN A 66 21.01 -6.93 -12.08
C ASN A 66 21.07 -7.81 -10.83
N LYS A 67 19.93 -8.11 -10.18
CA LYS A 67 19.86 -9.03 -9.04
C LYS A 67 19.67 -10.49 -9.43
N ILE A 68 19.31 -10.75 -10.68
CA ILE A 68 19.21 -12.10 -11.25
C ILE A 68 20.31 -12.25 -12.31
N ARG A 69 21.00 -13.39 -12.25
CA ARG A 69 22.06 -13.77 -13.19
C ARG A 69 21.82 -15.18 -13.70
N LEU A 70 21.98 -15.37 -15.00
CA LEU A 70 21.85 -16.67 -15.67
C LEU A 70 23.15 -17.00 -16.39
N ARG A 71 23.61 -18.24 -16.33
CA ARG A 71 24.84 -18.72 -17.00
C ARG A 71 24.52 -19.80 -18.01
N SER A 72 25.05 -19.68 -19.23
CA SER A 72 24.97 -20.70 -20.26
C SER A 72 25.69 -21.98 -19.83
N GLY A 73 25.06 -23.12 -20.01
CA GLY A 73 25.68 -24.44 -19.88
C GLY A 73 26.67 -24.74 -21.00
N ASP A 74 26.56 -24.05 -22.14
CA ASP A 74 27.47 -24.21 -23.27
C ASP A 74 28.69 -23.28 -23.18
N PRO A 75 29.89 -23.74 -23.56
CA PRO A 75 31.08 -22.89 -23.67
C PRO A 75 30.86 -21.69 -24.62
N PRO A 76 31.29 -20.47 -24.24
CA PRO A 76 32.21 -20.17 -23.13
C PRO A 76 31.56 -19.90 -21.77
N HIS A 77 30.36 -20.42 -21.50
CA HIS A 77 29.59 -20.21 -20.26
C HIS A 77 29.27 -18.74 -19.99
N GLU A 78 28.75 -18.07 -21.02
CA GLU A 78 28.38 -16.66 -20.94
C GLU A 78 27.36 -16.41 -19.83
N GLU A 79 27.50 -15.27 -19.14
CA GLU A 79 26.60 -14.87 -18.07
C GLU A 79 25.78 -13.65 -18.48
N LEU A 80 24.48 -13.71 -18.22
CA LEU A 80 23.54 -12.65 -18.46
C LEU A 80 23.05 -12.06 -17.14
N SER A 81 23.25 -10.75 -16.95
CA SER A 81 22.54 -9.98 -15.93
C SER A 81 21.16 -9.60 -16.44
N VAL A 82 20.14 -9.87 -15.64
CA VAL A 82 18.75 -9.59 -16.01
C VAL A 82 18.39 -8.13 -15.68
N THR A 83 17.71 -7.49 -16.62
CA THR A 83 17.14 -6.15 -16.47
C THR A 83 15.70 -6.16 -16.95
N PHE A 84 14.87 -5.28 -16.41
CA PHE A 84 13.43 -5.29 -16.64
C PHE A 84 13.00 -4.05 -17.40
N VAL A 85 12.04 -4.20 -18.32
CA VAL A 85 11.50 -3.11 -19.12
C VAL A 85 9.98 -3.26 -19.24
N LEU A 86 9.27 -2.29 -18.68
CA LEU A 86 7.84 -2.07 -18.82
C LEU A 86 7.61 -1.10 -19.98
N SER A 87 6.79 -1.51 -20.93
CA SER A 87 6.51 -0.72 -22.13
C SER A 87 5.01 -0.58 -22.33
N ARG A 88 4.54 0.65 -22.56
CA ARG A 88 3.13 0.88 -22.87
C ARG A 88 2.85 0.44 -24.31
N VAL A 89 1.76 -0.29 -24.50
CA VAL A 89 1.19 -0.54 -25.83
C VAL A 89 -0.16 0.16 -25.99
N GLN A 90 -0.53 0.38 -27.25
CA GLN A 90 -1.76 1.12 -27.60
C GLN A 90 -2.98 0.22 -27.79
N SER A 91 -2.79 -1.10 -27.81
CA SER A 91 -3.90 -2.05 -27.98
C SER A 91 -3.75 -3.22 -27.03
N LEU A 92 -4.90 -3.77 -26.62
CA LEU A 92 -5.01 -4.99 -25.84
C LEU A 92 -4.37 -6.18 -26.56
N ALA A 93 -4.49 -6.26 -27.89
CA ALA A 93 -3.94 -7.36 -28.68
C ALA A 93 -2.40 -7.43 -28.69
N ALA A 94 -1.73 -6.27 -28.54
CA ALA A 94 -0.27 -6.19 -28.50
C ALA A 94 0.29 -6.27 -27.07
N CYS A 95 -0.56 -6.41 -26.06
CA CYS A 95 -0.14 -6.40 -24.66
C CYS A 95 0.15 -7.82 -24.17
N HIS A 96 1.13 -7.92 -23.29
CA HIS A 96 1.32 -9.10 -22.47
C HIS A 96 0.38 -9.05 -21.26
N PHE A 97 0.14 -7.84 -20.75
CA PHE A 97 -0.67 -7.59 -19.58
C PHE A 97 -1.55 -6.36 -19.75
N PRO A 98 -2.88 -6.50 -19.67
CA PRO A 98 -3.76 -5.37 -19.47
C PRO A 98 -3.83 -4.98 -18.01
N VAL A 99 -3.91 -3.68 -17.76
CA VAL A 99 -4.08 -3.05 -16.46
C VAL A 99 -5.29 -2.13 -16.56
N PHE A 100 -6.35 -2.48 -15.86
CA PHE A 100 -7.50 -1.59 -15.70
C PHE A 100 -7.35 -0.76 -14.43
N ILE A 101 -7.35 0.57 -14.54
CA ILE A 101 -7.27 1.51 -13.43
C ILE A 101 -8.66 2.04 -13.14
N LYS A 102 -9.23 1.65 -11.98
CA LYS A 102 -10.56 2.07 -11.56
C LYS A 102 -10.52 2.93 -10.30
N ASP A 103 -11.40 3.94 -10.23
CA ASP A 103 -11.75 4.63 -9.00
C ASP A 103 -12.48 3.67 -8.04
N GLY A 104 -12.00 3.55 -6.80
CA GLY A 104 -12.46 2.52 -5.87
C GLY A 104 -12.80 3.07 -4.50
N GLY A 105 -14.09 3.13 -4.16
CA GLY A 105 -14.56 3.22 -2.77
C GLY A 105 -14.09 2.02 -1.91
N TYR A 106 -14.13 2.22 -0.58
CA TYR A 106 -13.48 1.42 0.47
C TYR A 106 -13.36 -0.06 0.15
N ALA A 107 -12.12 -0.54 0.02
CA ALA A 107 -11.80 -1.94 0.28
C ALA A 107 -10.43 -1.95 0.96
N ALA A 108 -10.30 -2.76 2.02
CA ALA A 108 -9.23 -2.77 3.01
C ALA A 108 -7.85 -3.26 2.49
N GLY A 109 -7.52 -2.98 1.23
CA GLY A 109 -6.23 -3.22 0.63
C GLY A 109 -6.10 -2.34 -0.59
N ALA A 110 -5.18 -1.37 -0.54
CA ALA A 110 -4.58 -0.86 -1.76
C ALA A 110 -3.81 -2.03 -2.38
N GLY A 111 -4.03 -2.34 -3.65
CA GLY A 111 -3.35 -3.45 -4.32
C GLY A 111 -3.88 -3.70 -5.73
N LEU A 112 -3.06 -4.29 -6.60
CA LEU A 112 -3.60 -4.93 -7.79
C LEU A 112 -4.44 -6.13 -7.36
N TYR A 113 -5.59 -6.28 -8.01
CA TYR A 113 -6.48 -7.41 -7.88
C TYR A 113 -6.30 -8.32 -9.08
N PHE A 114 -5.96 -9.58 -8.80
CA PHE A 114 -5.99 -10.65 -9.79
C PHE A 114 -7.43 -10.97 -10.17
N PRO A 115 -7.69 -11.28 -11.45
CA PRO A 115 -9.01 -11.72 -11.87
C PRO A 115 -9.34 -13.03 -11.15
N THR A 116 -10.55 -13.11 -10.61
CA THR A 116 -11.16 -14.42 -10.37
C THR A 116 -11.52 -15.03 -11.72
N PRO A 117 -11.09 -16.27 -12.04
CA PRO A 117 -11.48 -16.92 -13.28
C PRO A 117 -13.01 -16.95 -13.40
N GLY A 118 -13.55 -16.33 -14.45
CA GLY A 118 -14.98 -16.46 -14.80
C GLY A 118 -15.81 -15.18 -14.83
N PHE A 119 -15.35 -14.05 -14.27
CA PHE A 119 -16.15 -12.80 -14.31
C PHE A 119 -15.87 -11.91 -15.52
N PHE A 120 -14.69 -12.02 -16.14
CA PHE A 120 -14.32 -11.38 -17.41
C PHE A 120 -13.31 -12.28 -18.12
N GLY A 121 -13.76 -13.10 -19.08
CA GLY A 121 -12.94 -14.18 -19.68
C GLY A 121 -11.54 -13.73 -20.12
N GLY A 122 -10.49 -14.09 -19.37
CA GLY A 122 -9.10 -13.96 -19.80
C GLY A 122 -8.08 -13.61 -18.71
N THR A 123 -6.81 -13.69 -19.10
CA THR A 123 -5.55 -13.46 -18.36
C THR A 123 -5.32 -11.99 -17.95
N GLN A 124 -6.34 -11.29 -17.46
CA GLN A 124 -6.31 -9.82 -17.29
C GLN A 124 -6.18 -9.37 -15.84
N MET A 125 -5.22 -8.49 -15.51
CA MET A 125 -5.09 -7.94 -14.14
C MET A 125 -5.87 -6.63 -13.96
N PHE A 126 -6.36 -6.39 -12.74
CA PHE A 126 -7.03 -5.16 -12.36
C PHE A 126 -6.17 -4.39 -11.36
N LEU A 127 -5.97 -3.09 -11.55
CA LEU A 127 -5.48 -2.22 -10.48
C LEU A 127 -6.67 -1.41 -9.95
N LYS A 128 -7.16 -1.78 -8.77
CA LYS A 128 -8.19 -1.00 -8.07
C LYS A 128 -7.50 -0.04 -7.13
N LEU A 129 -7.61 1.25 -7.42
CA LEU A 129 -7.15 2.30 -6.52
C LEU A 129 -8.06 2.29 -5.28
N GLY A 130 -7.47 2.32 -4.08
CA GLY A 130 -8.24 2.37 -2.83
C GLY A 130 -8.97 3.71 -2.66
N GLN A 131 -9.90 3.79 -1.70
CA GLN A 131 -10.73 4.99 -1.52
C GLN A 131 -9.91 6.23 -1.23
N PHE A 132 -8.71 6.11 -0.67
CA PHE A 132 -7.82 7.22 -0.40
C PHE A 132 -6.74 7.41 -1.48
N ASP A 133 -6.72 6.56 -2.52
CA ASP A 133 -5.90 6.74 -3.72
C ASP A 133 -6.65 7.65 -4.72
N HIS A 134 -7.08 8.82 -4.25
CA HIS A 134 -7.67 9.82 -5.11
C HIS A 134 -6.62 10.37 -6.08
N LEU A 135 -7.05 10.87 -7.23
CA LEU A 135 -6.17 11.45 -8.23
C LEU A 135 -5.20 12.51 -7.65
N SER A 136 -5.70 13.37 -6.78
CA SER A 136 -4.92 14.42 -6.14
C SER A 136 -3.87 13.86 -5.16
N TYR A 137 -4.08 12.64 -4.64
CA TYR A 137 -3.12 11.88 -3.84
C TYR A 137 -2.02 11.27 -4.71
N LEU A 138 -2.37 10.67 -5.85
CA LEU A 138 -1.42 10.20 -6.86
C LEU A 138 -0.61 11.37 -7.47
N GLN A 139 -1.22 12.53 -7.65
CA GLN A 139 -0.53 13.76 -8.08
C GLN A 139 0.41 14.30 -7.00
N GLY A 140 0.02 14.25 -5.72
CA GLY A 140 0.89 14.61 -4.59
C GLY A 140 2.07 13.64 -4.44
N SER A 141 1.84 12.33 -4.56
CA SER A 141 2.90 11.34 -4.64
C SER A 141 3.79 11.57 -5.87
N SER A 142 3.22 11.88 -7.05
CA SER A 142 3.99 12.20 -8.27
C SER A 142 4.85 13.46 -8.12
N ALA A 143 4.35 14.51 -7.47
CA ALA A 143 5.12 15.72 -7.18
C ALA A 143 6.29 15.45 -6.21
N ASN A 144 6.07 14.63 -5.19
CA ASN A 144 7.12 14.21 -4.25
C ASN A 144 8.13 13.23 -4.88
N ILE A 145 7.67 12.38 -5.81
CA ILE A 145 8.51 11.52 -6.65
C ILE A 145 9.41 12.37 -7.55
N GLN A 146 8.87 13.42 -8.18
CA GLN A 146 9.66 14.39 -8.94
C GLN A 146 10.66 15.17 -8.08
N ALA A 147 10.34 15.39 -6.80
CA ALA A 147 11.22 16.04 -5.82
C ALA A 147 12.24 15.09 -5.16
N GLY A 148 12.26 13.79 -5.51
CA GLY A 148 13.24 12.82 -5.00
C GLY A 148 13.00 12.36 -3.55
N VAL A 149 11.80 12.53 -3.00
CA VAL A 149 11.48 12.14 -1.62
C VAL A 149 11.12 10.65 -1.57
N GLY A 150 11.94 9.84 -0.88
CA GLY A 150 11.71 8.39 -0.70
C GLY A 150 10.58 8.08 0.30
N GLY A 151 9.75 7.06 0.00
CA GLY A 151 8.64 6.62 0.87
C GLY A 151 7.39 7.51 0.77
N SER A 152 6.88 7.71 -0.46
CA SER A 152 5.98 8.81 -0.84
C SER A 152 4.74 9.00 0.03
N ARG A 153 4.17 7.92 0.60
CA ARG A 153 2.97 8.00 1.44
C ARG A 153 3.26 8.42 2.88
N ALA A 154 4.27 7.83 3.52
CA ALA A 154 4.60 8.12 4.91
C ALA A 154 5.17 9.53 5.07
N ALA A 155 6.02 9.98 4.15
CA ALA A 155 6.59 11.33 4.19
C ALA A 155 5.53 12.42 4.01
N MET A 156 4.53 12.22 3.15
CA MET A 156 3.38 13.12 3.01
C MET A 156 2.56 13.20 4.29
N PHE A 157 2.31 12.05 4.91
CA PHE A 157 1.60 11.98 6.19
C PHE A 157 2.36 12.65 7.32
N VAL A 158 3.70 12.48 7.37
CA VAL A 158 4.56 13.17 8.32
C VAL A 158 4.49 14.68 8.09
N ALA A 159 4.72 15.14 6.86
CA ALA A 159 4.71 16.57 6.54
C ALA A 159 3.35 17.23 6.83
N GLU A 160 2.24 16.56 6.51
CA GLU A 160 0.89 17.07 6.78
C GLU A 160 0.56 17.05 8.27
N THR A 161 0.97 16.01 9.00
CA THR A 161 0.81 15.98 10.46
C THR A 161 1.64 17.06 11.12
N ASP A 162 2.90 17.25 10.69
CA ASP A 162 3.80 18.29 11.19
C ASP A 162 3.27 19.69 10.89
N ARG A 163 2.68 19.91 9.69
CA ARG A 163 1.99 21.16 9.34
C ARG A 163 0.85 21.43 10.31
N VAL A 164 -0.06 20.48 10.49
CA VAL A 164 -1.19 20.63 11.41
C VAL A 164 -0.69 20.89 12.83
N MET A 165 0.25 20.09 13.35
CA MET A 165 0.84 20.28 14.68
C MET A 165 1.52 21.65 14.84
N GLY A 166 2.14 22.15 13.77
CA GLY A 166 2.73 23.49 13.65
C GLY A 166 1.73 24.62 13.83
N GLU A 167 0.53 24.48 13.26
CA GLU A 167 -0.55 25.47 13.32
C GLU A 167 -1.37 25.41 14.62
N LEU A 168 -1.28 24.28 15.33
CA LEU A 168 -2.03 24.07 16.55
C LEU A 168 -1.53 24.98 17.70
N PRO A 169 -2.44 25.63 18.46
CA PRO A 169 -2.06 26.52 19.57
C PRO A 169 -1.33 25.78 20.69
N GLY A 170 -0.41 26.47 21.38
CA GLY A 170 0.42 25.92 22.46
C GLY A 170 1.81 25.46 22.00
N ALA A 171 2.62 24.93 22.93
CA ALA A 171 3.97 24.46 22.64
C ALA A 171 3.95 23.37 21.54
N GLN A 172 4.97 23.41 20.68
CA GLN A 172 5.15 22.39 19.65
C GLN A 172 5.48 21.06 20.32
N PRO A 173 4.75 19.97 20.00
CA PRO A 173 5.10 18.64 20.50
C PRO A 173 6.44 18.20 19.89
N LEU A 174 7.15 17.30 20.56
CA LEU A 174 8.26 16.62 19.93
C LEU A 174 7.73 15.78 18.75
N ILE A 175 8.54 15.63 17.70
CA ILE A 175 8.20 14.83 16.52
C ILE A 175 7.69 13.45 16.99
N GLY A 176 6.49 13.07 16.54
CA GLY A 176 5.86 11.79 16.87
C GLY A 176 5.08 11.75 18.18
N GLN A 177 4.89 12.87 18.90
CA GLN A 177 4.06 12.93 20.11
C GLN A 177 2.65 13.49 19.83
N SER A 178 1.67 13.03 20.62
CA SER A 178 0.32 13.60 20.61
C SER A 178 0.28 15.01 21.22
N LYS A 179 -0.72 15.81 20.83
CA LYS A 179 -1.01 17.11 21.45
C LYS A 179 -2.35 17.06 22.17
N PHE A 180 -2.39 17.52 23.41
CA PHE A 180 -3.55 17.42 24.28
C PHE A 180 -4.18 18.78 24.56
N TYR A 181 -5.50 18.82 24.59
CA TYR A 181 -6.30 19.98 24.98
C TYR A 181 -7.41 19.53 25.91
N ASP A 182 -7.60 20.26 27.00
CA ASP A 182 -8.80 20.13 27.82
C ASP A 182 -9.83 21.15 27.33
N ILE A 183 -10.99 20.64 26.93
CA ILE A 183 -12.13 21.41 26.44
C ILE A 183 -13.20 21.43 27.52
N ALA A 184 -13.43 22.58 28.12
CA ALA A 184 -14.52 22.80 29.05
C ALA A 184 -15.87 22.72 28.34
N MET A 185 -16.81 22.07 29.02
CA MET A 185 -18.16 21.85 28.55
C MET A 185 -19.13 22.41 29.58
N ASP A 186 -20.10 23.18 29.12
CA ASP A 186 -21.20 23.68 29.93
C ASP A 186 -22.45 22.84 29.68
N ARG A 187 -23.24 22.64 30.72
CA ARG A 187 -24.57 22.05 30.61
C ARG A 187 -25.59 23.16 30.38
N VAL A 188 -26.22 23.16 29.22
CA VAL A 188 -27.34 24.04 28.88
C VAL A 188 -28.60 23.19 28.79
N LEU A 189 -29.54 23.40 29.71
CA LEU A 189 -30.71 22.54 29.90
C LEU A 189 -30.29 21.07 30.11
N ASN A 190 -30.62 20.21 29.14
CA ASN A 190 -30.32 18.78 29.16
C ASN A 190 -29.27 18.35 28.13
N SER A 191 -28.48 19.29 27.58
CA SER A 191 -27.40 19.01 26.64
C SER A 191 -26.07 19.59 27.11
N TRP A 192 -24.97 18.96 26.73
CA TRP A 192 -23.63 19.55 26.83
C TRP A 192 -23.34 20.41 25.59
N VAL A 193 -22.66 21.54 25.81
CA VAL A 193 -22.14 22.43 24.78
C VAL A 193 -20.71 22.82 25.12
N VAL A 194 -19.90 23.12 24.10
CA VAL A 194 -18.54 23.64 24.29
C VAL A 194 -18.62 25.02 24.96
N ASN A 195 -17.90 25.18 26.07
CA ASN A 195 -17.83 26.41 26.83
C ASN A 195 -17.32 27.55 25.94
N ALA A 196 -17.89 28.74 26.09
CA ALA A 196 -17.59 29.89 25.24
C ALA A 196 -16.09 30.27 25.24
N ALA A 197 -15.39 30.10 26.36
CA ALA A 197 -13.96 30.39 26.47
C ALA A 197 -13.08 29.46 25.62
N ASP A 198 -13.48 28.20 25.45
CA ASP A 198 -12.70 27.18 24.72
C ASP A 198 -13.14 27.03 23.26
N ARG A 199 -14.18 27.75 22.82
CA ARG A 199 -14.62 27.72 21.41
C ARG A 199 -13.52 28.19 20.47
N GLY A 200 -12.82 29.28 20.78
CA GLY A 200 -11.73 29.78 19.94
C GLY A 200 -10.58 28.79 19.82
N LEU A 201 -10.24 28.09 20.91
CA LEU A 201 -9.26 27.02 20.90
C LEU A 201 -9.70 25.87 19.98
N LEU A 202 -10.91 25.37 20.17
CA LEU A 202 -11.43 24.25 19.39
C LEU A 202 -11.66 24.61 17.92
N ASP A 203 -12.06 25.85 17.63
CA ASP A 203 -12.20 26.38 16.27
C ASP A 203 -10.85 26.39 15.54
N ASN A 204 -9.78 26.83 16.20
CA ASN A 204 -8.42 26.79 15.63
C ASN A 204 -7.96 25.36 15.36
N VAL A 205 -8.22 24.42 16.27
CA VAL A 205 -7.92 23.00 16.07
C VAL A 205 -8.69 22.46 14.86
N CYS A 206 -10.00 22.74 14.77
CA CYS A 206 -10.81 22.31 13.64
C CYS A 206 -10.33 22.92 12.32
N ALA A 207 -9.95 24.20 12.31
CA ALA A 207 -9.46 24.87 11.11
C ALA A 207 -8.16 24.25 10.58
N ALA A 208 -7.19 23.97 11.45
CA ALA A 208 -5.92 23.36 11.07
C ALA A 208 -6.12 21.97 10.42
N ILE A 209 -7.00 21.15 11.03
CA ILE A 209 -7.33 19.81 10.53
C ILE A 209 -8.18 19.90 9.24
N ALA A 210 -9.19 20.76 9.21
CA ALA A 210 -10.06 20.91 8.04
C ALA A 210 -9.33 21.48 6.82
N ALA A 211 -8.23 22.21 7.04
CA ALA A 211 -7.34 22.69 5.97
C ALA A 211 -6.50 21.58 5.33
N THR A 212 -6.50 20.34 5.84
CA THR A 212 -5.84 19.23 5.18
C THR A 212 -6.39 19.06 3.76
N PRO A 213 -5.52 19.02 2.74
CA PRO A 213 -5.93 18.82 1.35
C PRO A 213 -6.86 17.63 1.20
N ALA A 214 -7.90 17.75 0.36
CA ALA A 214 -8.85 16.65 0.13
C ALA A 214 -8.20 15.37 -0.44
N SER A 215 -6.97 15.46 -0.94
CA SER A 215 -6.14 14.33 -1.32
C SER A 215 -5.58 13.54 -0.14
N MET A 216 -5.50 14.14 1.05
CA MET A 216 -4.85 13.55 2.21
C MET A 216 -5.89 13.26 3.31
N PRO A 217 -5.71 12.18 4.06
CA PRO A 217 -6.50 11.91 5.24
C PRO A 217 -6.19 12.97 6.30
N GLN A 218 -7.25 13.54 6.89
CA GLN A 218 -7.12 14.47 8.01
C GLN A 218 -6.46 13.77 9.21
N PRO A 219 -5.52 14.43 9.93
CA PRO A 219 -4.91 13.87 11.12
C PRO A 219 -5.94 13.37 12.14
N PRO A 220 -5.73 12.17 12.71
CA PRO A 220 -6.70 11.60 13.63
C PRO A 220 -6.71 12.35 14.95
N VAL A 221 -7.90 12.51 15.50
CA VAL A 221 -8.15 13.09 16.82
C VAL A 221 -8.90 12.10 17.68
N ARG A 222 -8.55 12.04 18.96
CA ARG A 222 -9.27 11.27 19.97
C ARG A 222 -9.94 12.19 20.97
N ILE A 223 -11.23 12.00 21.14
CA ILE A 223 -12.06 12.73 22.10
C ILE A 223 -12.35 11.80 23.26
N SER A 224 -11.81 12.12 24.42
CA SER A 224 -11.98 11.36 25.65
C SER A 224 -12.83 12.13 26.65
N ALA A 225 -13.72 11.45 27.35
CA ALA A 225 -14.44 12.04 28.49
C ALA A 225 -14.68 10.97 29.56
N THR A 226 -14.54 11.36 30.83
CA THR A 226 -14.66 10.45 31.96
C THR A 226 -15.87 10.78 32.83
N SER A 227 -16.74 9.79 33.09
CA SER A 227 -17.87 10.00 34.00
C SER A 227 -18.29 8.74 34.76
N GLY A 228 -18.80 8.93 35.99
CA GLY A 228 -19.47 7.89 36.77
C GLY A 228 -20.99 7.90 36.62
N ALA A 229 -21.54 8.86 35.86
CA ALA A 229 -22.95 8.93 35.53
C ALA A 229 -23.22 8.21 34.21
N VAL A 230 -24.31 7.43 34.14
CA VAL A 230 -24.70 6.70 32.93
C VAL A 230 -24.93 7.69 31.78
N GLY A 231 -24.36 7.39 30.61
CA GLY A 231 -24.53 8.18 29.38
C GLY A 231 -23.80 9.53 29.32
N LYS A 232 -23.31 10.07 30.45
CA LYS A 232 -22.70 11.42 30.47
C LYS A 232 -21.42 11.50 29.65
N SER A 233 -20.49 10.54 29.77
CA SER A 233 -19.25 10.56 28.99
C SER A 233 -19.51 10.42 27.50
N GLN A 234 -20.47 9.58 27.12
CA GLN A 234 -20.89 9.41 25.73
C GLN A 234 -21.47 10.72 25.15
N ASP A 235 -22.44 11.34 25.83
CA ASP A 235 -23.04 12.59 25.37
C ASP A 235 -21.98 13.70 25.24
N ILE A 236 -21.01 13.78 26.16
CA ILE A 236 -19.92 14.76 26.04
C ILE A 236 -19.09 14.53 24.77
N VAL A 237 -18.61 13.31 24.54
CA VAL A 237 -17.76 13.04 23.35
C VAL A 237 -18.54 13.24 22.06
N ASP A 238 -19.82 12.86 22.03
CA ASP A 238 -20.70 13.05 20.87
C ASP A 238 -20.91 14.53 20.54
N ARG A 239 -21.03 15.39 21.57
CA ARG A 239 -21.21 16.84 21.39
C ARG A 239 -19.96 17.52 20.86
N VAL A 240 -18.78 17.13 21.35
CA VAL A 240 -17.51 17.63 20.80
C VAL A 240 -17.33 17.13 19.37
N ALA A 241 -17.60 15.85 19.10
CA ALA A 241 -17.52 15.31 17.74
C ALA A 241 -18.47 16.01 16.77
N ALA A 242 -19.72 16.26 17.17
CA ALA A 242 -20.68 17.03 16.37
C ALA A 242 -20.19 18.47 16.11
N TYR A 243 -19.57 19.10 17.12
CA TYR A 243 -18.97 20.43 16.97
C TYR A 243 -17.85 20.45 15.93
N MET A 244 -16.96 19.46 15.96
CA MET A 244 -15.84 19.32 15.01
C MET A 244 -16.31 19.01 13.59
N ARG A 245 -17.29 18.10 13.44
CA ARG A 245 -17.90 17.77 12.13
C ARG A 245 -18.55 18.97 11.47
N ALA A 246 -19.25 19.81 12.25
CA ALA A 246 -19.84 21.05 11.75
C ALA A 246 -18.80 22.05 11.22
N ARG A 247 -17.51 21.84 11.51
CA ARG A 247 -16.36 22.66 11.09
C ARG A 247 -15.43 21.94 10.11
N GLY A 248 -15.89 20.85 9.50
CA GLY A 248 -15.17 20.20 8.41
C GLY A 248 -14.24 19.06 8.83
N VAL A 249 -14.21 18.67 10.11
CA VAL A 249 -13.47 17.47 10.53
C VAL A 249 -14.27 16.21 10.18
N VAL A 250 -13.69 15.31 9.40
CA VAL A 250 -14.40 14.14 8.86
C VAL A 250 -14.50 13.00 9.86
N ASN A 251 -15.58 12.20 9.76
CA ASN A 251 -15.83 11.05 10.65
C ASN A 251 -14.65 10.07 10.78
N PRO A 252 -13.95 9.68 9.70
CA PRO A 252 -12.81 8.76 9.80
C PRO A 252 -11.67 9.25 10.69
N SER A 253 -11.53 10.57 10.85
CA SER A 253 -10.49 11.17 11.67
C SER A 253 -10.88 11.30 13.14
N ILE A 254 -12.13 11.04 13.53
CA ILE A 254 -12.60 11.20 14.91
C ILE A 254 -12.71 9.85 15.61
N ASP A 255 -11.93 9.69 16.68
CA ASP A 255 -12.02 8.60 17.65
C ASP A 255 -12.79 9.04 18.90
N LEU A 256 -13.74 8.23 19.35
CA LEU A 256 -14.51 8.51 20.56
C LEU A 256 -14.09 7.53 21.66
N ASN A 257 -13.59 8.06 22.77
CA ASN A 257 -13.12 7.27 23.91
C ASN A 257 -13.87 7.65 25.22
N PRO A 258 -15.16 7.31 25.33
CA PRO A 258 -15.95 7.57 26.53
C PRO A 258 -15.57 6.59 27.65
N THR A 259 -14.94 7.08 28.71
CA THR A 259 -14.53 6.25 29.86
C THR A 259 -15.58 6.27 30.96
N LYS A 260 -16.12 5.10 31.31
CA LYS A 260 -17.05 4.93 32.42
C LYS A 260 -16.29 4.59 33.70
N THR A 261 -16.34 5.47 34.68
CA THR A 261 -15.86 5.18 36.05
C THR A 261 -16.97 4.55 36.89
N HIS A 262 -16.61 3.87 37.98
CA HIS A 262 -17.58 3.29 38.91
C HIS A 262 -18.65 4.30 39.33
N ARG A 263 -19.88 3.81 39.52
CA ARG A 263 -21.03 4.61 39.96
C ARG A 263 -20.68 5.25 41.29
N LYS A 264 -20.33 6.53 41.30
CA LYS A 264 -20.19 7.29 42.54
C LYS A 264 -21.56 7.28 43.21
N LEU A 265 -21.64 6.76 44.43
CA LEU A 265 -22.85 6.76 45.25
C LEU A 265 -23.30 8.23 45.36
N ARG A 266 -24.27 8.63 44.54
CA ARG A 266 -24.77 10.00 44.54
C ARG A 266 -25.67 10.13 45.75
N ASN A 267 -25.24 10.94 46.71
CA ASN A 267 -26.14 11.50 47.71
C ASN A 267 -27.28 12.21 46.94
N PRO A 268 -28.57 11.88 47.15
CA PRO A 268 -29.68 12.28 46.27
C PRO A 268 -29.93 13.79 46.17
N PHE A 269 -29.17 14.62 46.88
CA PHE A 269 -29.36 16.07 47.01
C PHE A 269 -28.26 16.93 46.37
N ARG A 270 -27.40 16.36 45.52
CA ARG A 270 -26.43 17.16 44.74
C ARG A 270 -26.91 17.38 43.33
N ASP A 271 -27.10 18.64 42.97
CA ASP A 271 -27.37 19.04 41.60
C ASP A 271 -26.33 18.45 40.64
N PRO A 272 -26.75 18.07 39.42
CA PRO A 272 -25.80 17.68 38.40
C PRO A 272 -24.77 18.79 38.20
N LYS A 273 -23.48 18.44 38.20
CA LYS A 273 -22.42 19.42 37.86
C LYS A 273 -22.78 20.13 36.55
N ALA A 274 -22.78 21.46 36.59
CA ALA A 274 -23.03 22.32 35.44
C ALA A 274 -21.89 22.30 34.42
N THR A 275 -20.70 21.84 34.84
CA THR A 275 -19.51 21.77 34.00
C THR A 275 -18.97 20.34 33.86
N ALA A 276 -18.24 20.12 32.76
CA ALA A 276 -17.45 18.93 32.50
C ALA A 276 -16.23 19.29 31.64
N THR A 277 -15.33 18.33 31.44
CA THR A 277 -14.16 18.47 30.59
C THR A 277 -14.14 17.29 29.63
N ALA A 278 -13.89 17.57 28.35
CA ALA A 278 -13.49 16.59 27.35
C ALA A 278 -12.00 16.79 27.06
N THR A 279 -11.22 15.72 26.99
CA THR A 279 -9.82 15.80 26.56
C THR A 279 -9.77 15.48 25.08
N LEU A 280 -9.25 16.41 24.29
CA LEU A 280 -8.97 16.25 22.87
C LEU A 280 -7.48 15.93 22.70
N GLU A 281 -7.19 14.82 22.04
CA GLU A 281 -5.84 14.37 21.70
C GLU A 281 -5.71 14.40 20.18
N VAL A 282 -4.83 15.26 19.64
CA VAL A 282 -4.41 15.16 18.24
C VAL A 282 -3.30 14.12 18.18
N LEU A 283 -3.56 13.03 17.48
CA LEU A 283 -2.71 11.83 17.48
C LEU A 283 -1.55 11.99 16.47
N PRO A 284 -0.40 11.33 16.74
CA PRO A 284 0.77 11.41 15.87
C PRO A 284 0.58 10.62 14.56
N THR A 285 1.49 10.84 13.61
CA THR A 285 1.50 10.21 12.29
C THR A 285 1.41 8.68 12.33
N ALA A 286 2.04 8.05 13.33
CA ALA A 286 1.99 6.60 13.49
C ALA A 286 0.55 6.06 13.63
N GLU A 287 -0.32 6.81 14.31
CA GLU A 287 -1.72 6.40 14.49
C GLU A 287 -2.55 6.73 13.24
N MET A 288 -2.19 7.75 12.48
CA MET A 288 -2.76 8.01 11.15
C MET A 288 -2.46 6.85 10.20
N ILE A 289 -1.19 6.45 10.14
CA ILE A 289 -0.71 5.30 9.36
C ILE A 289 -1.46 4.00 9.75
N LYS A 290 -1.60 3.74 11.05
CA LYS A 290 -2.30 2.55 11.58
C LYS A 290 -3.80 2.57 11.27
N ARG A 291 -4.50 3.69 11.50
CA ARG A 291 -5.97 3.80 11.30
C ARG A 291 -6.38 3.67 9.84
N LEU A 292 -5.54 4.15 8.94
CA LEU A 292 -5.78 4.04 7.51
C LEU A 292 -5.41 2.66 6.96
N GLY A 293 -4.82 1.78 7.78
CA GLY A 293 -4.23 0.52 7.30
C GLY A 293 -3.03 0.72 6.36
N VAL A 294 -2.53 1.96 6.24
CA VAL A 294 -1.41 2.34 5.36
C VAL A 294 -0.07 2.00 6.02
N GLY A 295 -0.08 1.51 7.27
CA GLY A 295 1.08 0.93 7.95
C GLY A 295 1.65 -0.34 7.32
N MET A 296 1.03 -0.81 6.23
CA MET A 296 1.54 -1.87 5.35
C MET A 296 1.85 -1.35 3.94
N ALA A 297 1.90 -0.02 3.71
CA ALA A 297 2.51 0.54 2.50
C ALA A 297 4.03 0.44 2.63
N VAL A 298 4.50 -0.79 2.58
CA VAL A 298 5.90 -1.12 2.35
C VAL A 298 6.33 -0.31 1.14
N ALA A 299 7.48 0.34 1.25
CA ALA A 299 7.97 1.38 0.35
C ALA A 299 7.61 1.14 -1.13
N ASP A 300 7.31 2.18 -1.92
CA ASP A 300 6.79 2.04 -3.30
C ASP A 300 7.56 1.05 -4.17
N ASN A 301 8.87 0.84 -3.91
CA ASN A 301 9.68 -0.21 -4.53
C ASN A 301 9.26 -1.64 -4.16
N VAL A 302 8.84 -1.91 -2.93
CA VAL A 302 8.33 -3.20 -2.47
C VAL A 302 7.02 -3.55 -3.13
N VAL A 303 6.04 -2.62 -3.12
CA VAL A 303 4.79 -2.84 -3.85
C VAL A 303 5.08 -3.00 -5.35
N SER A 304 5.88 -2.11 -5.94
CA SER A 304 6.24 -2.23 -7.37
C SER A 304 6.91 -3.57 -7.70
N ALA A 305 7.74 -4.08 -6.80
CA ALA A 305 8.46 -5.32 -6.99
C ALA A 305 7.56 -6.55 -6.86
N HIS A 306 6.69 -6.55 -5.85
CA HIS A 306 5.64 -7.55 -5.65
C HIS A 306 4.75 -7.62 -6.90
N GLU A 307 4.24 -6.47 -7.34
CA GLU A 307 3.35 -6.41 -8.50
C GLU A 307 4.05 -6.80 -9.81
N PHE A 308 5.34 -6.52 -9.92
CA PHE A 308 6.13 -6.94 -11.06
C PHE A 308 6.36 -8.46 -11.09
N GLY A 309 6.60 -9.11 -9.95
CA GLY A 309 6.76 -10.57 -9.94
C GLY A 309 5.50 -11.31 -10.38
N HIS A 310 4.32 -10.77 -10.12
CA HIS A 310 3.09 -11.32 -10.69
C HIS A 310 3.03 -11.23 -12.22
N LEU A 311 3.67 -10.22 -12.83
CA LEU A 311 3.85 -10.15 -14.28
C LEU A 311 4.79 -11.23 -14.83
N LEU A 312 5.58 -11.88 -13.97
CA LEU A 312 6.39 -13.06 -14.31
C LEU A 312 5.65 -14.37 -13.97
N GLY A 313 4.38 -14.28 -13.58
CA GLY A 313 3.57 -15.41 -13.16
C GLY A 313 4.00 -16.01 -11.82
N LEU A 314 4.77 -15.29 -11.00
CA LEU A 314 5.13 -15.74 -9.66
C LEU A 314 3.89 -15.62 -8.75
N PRO A 315 3.59 -16.63 -7.92
CA PRO A 315 2.50 -16.52 -6.96
C PRO A 315 2.83 -15.48 -5.90
N ASP A 316 1.81 -15.12 -5.13
CA ASP A 316 2.03 -14.36 -3.90
C ASP A 316 2.67 -15.27 -2.84
N GLU A 317 3.71 -14.78 -2.17
CA GLU A 317 4.49 -15.55 -1.20
C GLU A 317 4.15 -15.17 0.26
N TYR A 318 3.04 -14.47 0.50
CA TYR A 318 2.65 -14.21 1.89
C TYR A 318 2.38 -15.56 2.60
N LEU A 319 2.59 -15.51 3.91
CA LEU A 319 2.34 -16.54 4.93
C LEU A 319 1.18 -17.49 4.61
N ASP A 320 1.25 -18.69 5.17
CA ASP A 320 0.15 -19.68 5.22
C ASP A 320 -1.24 -19.01 5.39
N TYR A 321 -1.95 -18.83 4.28
CA TYR A 321 -3.24 -18.15 4.24
C TYR A 321 -4.36 -18.99 4.84
N SER A 322 -4.09 -20.26 5.20
CA SER A 322 -5.06 -21.10 5.90
C SER A 322 -5.47 -20.51 7.26
N VAL A 323 -4.62 -19.64 7.84
CA VAL A 323 -4.80 -19.09 9.19
C VAL A 323 -5.26 -17.61 9.18
N HIS A 324 -5.02 -16.86 8.10
CA HIS A 324 -5.12 -15.39 8.13
C HIS A 324 -6.08 -14.72 7.14
N MET A 325 -6.59 -15.42 6.13
CA MET A 325 -7.55 -14.83 5.19
C MET A 325 -8.66 -15.83 4.83
N ASN A 326 -9.89 -15.51 5.24
CA ASN A 326 -11.10 -16.23 4.82
C ASN A 326 -11.32 -16.13 3.30
N GLY A 327 -10.65 -17.00 2.53
CA GLY A 327 -11.18 -17.48 1.26
C GLY A 327 -10.63 -16.90 -0.04
N ASN A 328 -9.41 -16.33 -0.10
CA ASN A 328 -8.82 -16.09 -1.43
C ASN A 328 -8.23 -17.40 -2.00
N ALA A 329 -9.11 -18.24 -2.53
CA ALA A 329 -8.78 -19.56 -3.08
C ALA A 329 -7.69 -19.51 -4.15
N ILE A 330 -7.53 -18.38 -4.84
CA ILE A 330 -6.52 -18.21 -5.88
C ILE A 330 -5.10 -18.29 -5.29
N MET A 331 -4.85 -17.64 -4.16
CA MET A 331 -3.52 -17.61 -3.53
C MET A 331 -3.16 -18.96 -2.89
N VAL A 332 -4.15 -19.62 -2.28
CA VAL A 332 -4.00 -20.99 -1.78
C VAL A 332 -3.69 -21.97 -2.92
N ASN A 333 -4.28 -21.77 -4.11
CA ASN A 333 -4.12 -22.66 -5.25
C ASN A 333 -2.87 -22.37 -6.11
N SER A 334 -2.28 -21.17 -6.04
CA SER A 334 -1.06 -20.84 -6.79
C SER A 334 0.20 -21.37 -6.13
N GLN A 335 0.18 -21.62 -4.82
CA GLN A 335 1.32 -22.10 -4.04
C GLN A 335 1.84 -23.48 -4.53
N PRO A 336 1.00 -24.52 -4.72
CA PRO A 336 1.49 -25.81 -5.21
C PRO A 336 2.17 -25.72 -6.59
N ALA A 337 1.70 -24.83 -7.47
CA ALA A 337 2.28 -24.66 -8.80
C ALA A 337 3.73 -24.15 -8.71
N TRP A 338 4.03 -23.28 -7.75
CA TRP A 338 5.37 -22.76 -7.49
C TRP A 338 6.29 -23.76 -6.82
N ASP A 339 5.78 -24.54 -5.87
CA ASP A 339 6.56 -25.60 -5.24
C ASP A 339 6.92 -26.69 -6.27
N ILE A 340 5.97 -27.06 -7.13
CA ILE A 340 6.21 -27.94 -8.28
C ILE A 340 7.27 -27.34 -9.20
N LEU A 341 7.16 -26.05 -9.55
CA LEU A 341 8.13 -25.35 -10.38
C LEU A 341 9.56 -25.46 -9.84
N CYS A 342 9.75 -25.08 -8.57
CA CYS A 342 11.05 -25.08 -7.93
C CYS A 342 11.62 -26.51 -7.80
N GLY A 343 10.74 -27.49 -7.52
CA GLY A 343 11.09 -28.91 -7.40
C GLY A 343 11.43 -29.61 -8.71
N MET A 344 10.95 -29.11 -9.85
CA MET A 344 11.28 -29.65 -11.19
C MET A 344 12.64 -29.19 -11.74
N HIS A 345 13.30 -28.22 -11.10
CA HIS A 345 14.61 -27.73 -11.53
C HIS A 345 15.72 -28.79 -11.33
N ALA A 346 16.78 -28.73 -12.14
CA ALA A 346 17.97 -29.57 -11.99
C ALA A 346 19.25 -28.70 -11.99
N PRO A 347 19.97 -28.59 -10.85
CA PRO A 347 19.65 -29.16 -9.53
C PRO A 347 18.45 -28.45 -8.91
N PRO A 348 17.56 -29.12 -8.16
CA PRO A 348 16.34 -28.51 -7.61
C PRO A 348 16.61 -27.15 -6.95
N VAL A 349 15.82 -26.12 -7.27
CA VAL A 349 15.87 -24.88 -6.50
C VAL A 349 15.33 -25.22 -5.12
N PRO A 350 16.08 -25.01 -4.03
CA PRO A 350 15.60 -25.34 -2.70
C PRO A 350 14.26 -24.66 -2.44
N THR A 351 13.23 -25.46 -2.17
CA THR A 351 11.96 -24.99 -1.62
C THR A 351 12.27 -24.29 -0.30
N ARG A 352 11.71 -23.11 -0.08
CA ARG A 352 11.96 -22.39 1.17
C ARG A 352 11.10 -22.96 2.30
N PRO A 353 11.56 -22.84 3.56
CA PRO A 353 10.71 -23.09 4.71
C PRO A 353 9.76 -21.88 4.88
N TRP A 354 8.54 -21.99 4.40
CA TRP A 354 7.55 -20.89 4.38
C TRP A 354 6.69 -20.81 5.65
N HIS A 355 6.87 -21.74 6.60
CA HIS A 355 6.08 -21.81 7.84
C HIS A 355 6.59 -20.90 8.97
N ASP A 356 7.71 -20.22 8.78
CA ASP A 356 8.23 -19.27 9.76
C ASP A 356 7.68 -17.87 9.49
N ALA A 357 7.13 -17.24 10.54
CA ALA A 357 6.42 -15.99 10.43
C ALA A 357 7.30 -14.86 9.85
N TYR A 358 6.87 -14.32 8.71
CA TYR A 358 7.42 -13.21 7.92
C TYR A 358 8.57 -13.60 6.98
N ASN A 359 8.20 -14.11 5.80
CA ASN A 359 9.10 -14.30 4.66
C ASN A 359 9.73 -12.95 4.23
N ASP A 360 11.07 -12.87 4.19
CA ASP A 360 11.85 -11.68 3.80
C ASP A 360 11.96 -11.48 2.26
N SER A 361 11.30 -12.31 1.47
CA SER A 361 11.30 -12.20 0.01
C SER A 361 10.85 -10.84 -0.50
N ILE A 362 11.40 -10.44 -1.64
CA ILE A 362 11.02 -9.26 -2.41
C ILE A 362 9.52 -9.26 -2.74
N MET A 363 8.93 -10.46 -2.91
CA MET A 363 7.50 -10.67 -3.18
C MET A 363 6.63 -10.62 -1.91
N SER A 364 7.21 -10.75 -0.72
CA SER A 364 6.48 -10.75 0.56
C SER A 364 6.65 -9.42 1.29
N VAL A 365 7.87 -9.11 1.75
CA VAL A 365 8.15 -7.86 2.49
C VAL A 365 9.17 -6.98 1.79
N GLY A 366 9.58 -7.34 0.57
CA GLY A 366 10.38 -6.46 -0.28
C GLY A 366 11.88 -6.47 -0.01
N ASN A 367 12.42 -7.43 0.74
CA ASN A 367 13.81 -7.35 1.19
C ASN A 367 14.79 -8.13 0.31
N ARG A 368 14.43 -9.34 -0.17
CA ARG A 368 15.41 -10.24 -0.80
C ARG A 368 14.93 -10.91 -2.09
N VAL A 369 15.74 -10.82 -3.15
CA VAL A 369 15.55 -11.60 -4.39
C VAL A 369 16.23 -12.95 -4.24
N TYR A 370 15.59 -13.98 -4.76
CA TYR A 370 15.99 -15.36 -4.56
C TYR A 370 16.03 -16.15 -5.86
N ALA A 371 16.79 -17.25 -5.89
CA ALA A 371 16.94 -18.07 -7.09
C ALA A 371 15.58 -18.54 -7.66
N ALA A 372 14.61 -18.82 -6.79
CA ALA A 372 13.26 -19.20 -7.18
C ALA A 372 12.59 -18.16 -8.11
N HIS A 373 12.85 -16.86 -7.91
CA HIS A 373 12.31 -15.78 -8.76
C HIS A 373 12.84 -15.79 -10.18
N ALA A 374 13.93 -16.52 -10.45
CA ALA A 374 14.52 -16.62 -11.77
C ALA A 374 14.03 -17.84 -12.57
N VAL A 375 13.30 -18.79 -11.95
CA VAL A 375 12.97 -20.08 -12.58
C VAL A 375 12.17 -19.92 -13.86
N THR A 376 11.17 -19.03 -13.86
CA THR A 376 10.36 -18.73 -15.04
C THR A 376 11.21 -18.16 -16.19
N LEU A 377 12.11 -17.23 -15.90
CA LEU A 377 12.98 -16.59 -16.89
C LEU A 377 13.97 -17.59 -17.48
N TRP A 378 14.55 -18.41 -16.61
CA TRP A 378 15.51 -19.45 -16.95
C TRP A 378 14.88 -20.49 -17.90
N GLN A 379 13.74 -21.07 -17.53
CA GLN A 379 13.04 -22.07 -18.37
C GLN A 379 12.62 -21.49 -19.72
N CYS A 380 12.12 -20.25 -19.75
CA CYS A 380 11.79 -19.59 -21.00
C CYS A 380 13.02 -19.39 -21.88
N LEU A 381 14.16 -19.01 -21.28
CA LEU A 381 15.40 -18.82 -22.01
C LEU A 381 15.95 -20.14 -22.55
N GLU A 382 15.92 -21.22 -21.77
CA GLU A 382 16.28 -22.57 -22.24
C GLU A 382 15.40 -23.02 -23.40
N ALA A 383 14.08 -22.96 -23.22
CA ALA A 383 13.13 -23.38 -24.24
C ALA A 383 13.25 -22.56 -25.53
N ALA A 384 13.45 -21.24 -25.42
CA ALA A 384 13.52 -20.35 -26.57
C ALA A 384 14.88 -20.38 -27.29
N SER A 385 15.97 -20.52 -26.54
CA SER A 385 17.32 -20.56 -27.12
C SER A 385 17.74 -21.95 -27.57
N GLY A 386 17.14 -23.02 -27.03
CA GLY A 386 17.55 -24.40 -27.28
C GLY A 386 18.87 -24.79 -26.59
N HIS A 387 19.39 -23.93 -25.70
CA HIS A 387 20.64 -24.14 -24.97
C HIS A 387 20.35 -24.36 -23.49
N PRO A 388 21.17 -25.16 -22.78
CA PRO A 388 21.08 -25.27 -21.33
C PRO A 388 21.51 -23.95 -20.68
N TRP A 389 20.81 -23.56 -19.63
CA TRP A 389 21.13 -22.41 -18.80
C TRP A 389 21.15 -22.83 -17.32
N SER A 390 21.63 -21.96 -16.46
CA SER A 390 21.58 -22.19 -15.01
C SER A 390 21.42 -20.87 -14.28
N ILE A 391 20.73 -20.89 -13.15
CA ILE A 391 20.63 -19.74 -12.27
C ILE A 391 21.96 -19.63 -11.52
N VAL A 392 22.61 -18.47 -11.60
CA VAL A 392 23.81 -18.19 -10.80
C VAL A 392 23.35 -17.79 -9.40
N ALA A 393 23.96 -18.38 -8.37
CA ALA A 393 23.67 -18.01 -6.99
C ALA A 393 23.85 -16.49 -6.79
N PRO A 394 22.89 -15.82 -6.11
CA PRO A 394 22.91 -14.38 -5.90
C PRO A 394 24.10 -13.89 -5.10
#